data_AF-A0A838DB40-F1
#
_entry.id   AF-A0A838DB40-F1
#
_cell.length_a   1.000
_cell.length_b   1.000
_cell.length_c   1.000
_cell.angle_alpha   90.00
_cell.angle_beta   90.00
_cell.angle_gamma   90.00
#
_symmetry.space_group_name_H-M   'P 1'
#
loop_
_entity.id
_entity.type
_entity.pdbx_description
1 polymer ?
#
loop_
_entity_poly.entity_id
_entity_poly.type
_entity_poly.pdbx_seq_one_letter_code
_entity_poly.pdbx_strand_id
1 'polypeptide(L)'
;MTYEIAVLFAFVLIALVLFATEWLESDVTALGLVIGMVLTGILPAEKAFAGFGSDTVIMILGLLIMTAALMRTGVMDLVGRWIVPHAGDSARRLQTVVMTGAAGLSAFMSNTAATAFFVPITFGIARRAKISPAKLLMPLAFATILAGTITLIGTSTNLVVSGLLTQYKLAPMGMFELAPVGIPITLAGLVYMMTYGNDHPAGLAVDRELLVHHSARAILHHGLRSGSVPLR
;
A
#
# COMPACT_ATOMS: atom_id res chain seq x y z
N MET A 1 -10.26 31.16 -23.48
CA MET A 1 -9.55 30.65 -22.30
C MET A 1 -8.44 31.62 -21.99
N THR A 2 -8.29 32.07 -20.74
CA THR A 2 -7.12 32.84 -20.32
C THR A 2 -5.86 32.00 -20.53
N TYR A 3 -4.75 32.62 -20.93
CA TYR A 3 -3.47 31.94 -21.20
C TYR A 3 -3.07 31.02 -20.03
N GLU A 4 -3.20 31.50 -18.80
CA GLU A 4 -2.92 30.74 -17.57
C GLU A 4 -3.72 29.44 -17.47
N ILE A 5 -5.01 29.46 -17.85
CA ILE A 5 -5.89 28.28 -17.79
C ILE A 5 -5.43 27.24 -18.81
N ALA A 6 -5.04 27.65 -20.02
CA ALA A 6 -4.57 26.74 -21.06
C ALA A 6 -3.25 26.05 -20.63
N VAL A 7 -2.32 26.80 -20.05
CA VAL A 7 -1.05 26.24 -19.56
C VAL A 7 -1.29 25.32 -18.37
N LEU A 8 -2.20 25.66 -17.45
CA LEU A 8 -2.59 24.77 -16.36
C LEU A 8 -3.17 23.44 -16.87
N PHE A 9 -4.08 23.47 -17.85
CA PHE A 9 -4.61 22.25 -18.45
C PHE A 9 -3.54 21.41 -19.15
N ALA A 10 -2.55 22.06 -19.78
CA ALA A 10 -1.41 21.36 -20.34
C ALA A 10 -0.63 20.61 -19.25
N PHE A 11 -0.35 21.24 -18.10
CA PHE A 11 0.29 20.57 -16.96
C PHE A 11 -0.54 19.40 -16.44
N VAL A 12 -1.87 19.53 -16.34
CA VAL A 12 -2.76 18.44 -15.92
C VAL A 12 -2.69 17.26 -16.90
N LEU A 13 -2.70 17.52 -18.21
CA LEU A 13 -2.55 16.48 -19.23
C LEU A 13 -1.18 15.81 -19.16
N ILE A 14 -0.11 16.59 -18.99
CA ILE A 14 1.25 16.06 -18.82
C ILE A 14 1.31 15.19 -17.57
N ALA A 15 0.75 15.65 -16.44
CA ALA A 15 0.69 14.88 -15.21
C ALA A 15 -0.06 13.56 -15.40
N LEU A 16 -1.21 13.58 -16.07
CA LEU A 16 -1.99 12.37 -16.37
C LEU A 16 -1.17 11.36 -17.18
N VAL A 17 -0.49 11.82 -18.24
CA VAL A 17 0.33 10.95 -19.09
C VAL A 17 1.53 10.40 -18.32
N LEU A 18 2.26 11.25 -17.59
CA LEU A 18 3.46 10.82 -16.85
C LEU A 18 3.11 9.87 -15.70
N PHE A 19 2.05 10.13 -14.94
CA PHE A 19 1.60 9.22 -13.88
C PHE A 19 1.05 7.91 -14.43
N ALA A 20 0.35 7.92 -15.57
CA ALA A 20 -0.20 6.69 -16.17
C ALA A 20 0.87 5.83 -16.86
N THR A 21 1.90 6.45 -17.44
CA THR A 21 2.98 5.74 -18.14
C THR A 21 4.10 5.28 -17.21
N GLU A 22 4.20 5.87 -16.01
CA GLU A 22 5.24 5.59 -15.01
C GLU A 22 6.67 5.61 -15.59
N TRP A 23 6.91 6.43 -16.63
CA TRP A 23 8.23 6.54 -17.27
C TRP A 23 9.30 7.12 -16.35
N LEU A 24 8.88 7.92 -15.38
CA LEU A 24 9.68 8.49 -14.31
C LEU A 24 9.06 8.10 -12.98
N GLU A 25 9.89 7.99 -11.93
CA GLU A 25 9.38 7.79 -10.57
C GLU A 25 8.37 8.91 -10.20
N SER A 26 7.35 8.54 -9.43
CA SER A 26 6.19 9.42 -9.19
C SER A 26 6.56 10.69 -8.41
N ASP A 27 7.60 10.62 -7.57
CA ASP A 27 8.19 11.74 -6.85
C ASP A 27 8.95 12.70 -7.80
N VAL A 28 9.75 12.16 -8.73
CA VAL A 28 10.44 12.94 -9.77
C VAL A 28 9.43 13.64 -10.66
N THR A 29 8.36 12.94 -11.06
CA THR A 29 7.27 13.49 -11.85
C THR A 29 6.57 14.64 -11.12
N ALA A 30 6.19 14.42 -9.86
CA ALA A 30 5.51 15.44 -9.05
C ALA A 30 6.36 16.70 -8.85
N LEU A 31 7.65 16.53 -8.49
CA LEU A 31 8.58 17.65 -8.32
C LEU A 31 8.82 18.40 -9.64
N GLY A 32 9.00 17.68 -10.74
CA GLY A 32 9.17 18.26 -12.07
C GLY A 32 7.97 19.11 -12.51
N LEU A 33 6.75 18.65 -12.24
CA LEU A 33 5.52 19.40 -12.50
C LEU A 33 5.47 20.70 -11.67
N VAL A 34 5.76 20.62 -10.37
CA VAL A 34 5.78 21.81 -9.49
C VAL A 34 6.82 22.83 -9.97
N ILE A 35 8.04 22.38 -10.28
CA ILE A 35 9.09 23.26 -10.81
C ILE A 35 8.66 23.89 -12.14
N GLY A 36 8.08 23.10 -13.06
CA GLY A 36 7.56 23.61 -14.33
C GLY A 36 6.47 24.67 -14.14
N MET A 37 5.57 24.48 -13.17
CA MET A 37 4.51 25.44 -12.85
C MET A 37 5.06 26.75 -12.26
N VAL A 38 6.16 26.68 -11.49
CA VAL A 38 6.86 27.87 -10.97
C VAL A 38 7.58 28.60 -12.10
N LEU A 39 8.30 27.89 -12.97
CA LEU A 39 9.03 28.48 -14.10
C LEU A 39 8.10 29.15 -15.12
N THR A 40 6.88 28.63 -15.29
CA THR A 40 5.85 29.23 -16.16
C THR A 40 5.10 30.39 -15.50
N GLY A 41 5.36 30.69 -14.22
CA GLY A 41 4.76 31.80 -13.49
C GLY A 41 3.32 31.57 -13.03
N ILE A 42 2.74 30.39 -13.26
CA ILE A 42 1.39 30.04 -12.82
C ILE A 42 1.33 29.83 -11.30
N LEU A 43 2.41 29.28 -10.74
CA LEU A 43 2.53 29.01 -9.31
C LEU A 43 3.60 29.92 -8.69
N PRO A 44 3.23 30.80 -7.74
CA PRO A 44 4.19 31.56 -6.97
C PRO A 44 5.16 30.64 -6.23
N ALA A 45 6.47 30.96 -6.28
CA ALA A 45 7.52 30.13 -5.72
C ALA A 45 7.34 29.89 -4.20
N GLU A 46 6.80 30.87 -3.48
CA GLU A 46 6.53 30.80 -2.05
C GLU A 46 5.44 29.76 -1.72
N LYS A 47 4.55 29.48 -2.68
CA LYS A 47 3.47 28.50 -2.53
C LYS A 47 3.85 27.11 -3.05
N ALA A 48 4.95 27.00 -3.80
CA ALA A 48 5.38 25.74 -4.41
C ALA A 48 5.56 24.61 -3.39
N PHE A 49 6.04 24.95 -2.19
CA PHE A 49 6.32 23.97 -1.12
C PHE A 49 5.30 24.00 0.02
N ALA A 50 4.22 24.79 -0.08
CA ALA A 50 3.25 24.93 1.00
C ALA A 50 2.58 23.60 1.39
N GLY A 51 2.42 22.66 0.44
CA GLY A 51 1.86 21.33 0.69
C GLY A 51 2.73 20.42 1.57
N PHE A 52 4.06 20.60 1.56
CA PHE A 52 5.00 19.76 2.32
C PHE A 52 4.90 19.96 3.83
N GLY A 53 4.50 21.16 4.27
CA GLY A 53 4.30 21.50 5.68
C GLY A 53 2.88 21.27 6.18
N SER A 54 2.03 20.57 5.43
CA SER A 54 0.64 20.35 5.82
C SER A 54 0.51 19.33 6.96
N ASP A 55 -0.51 19.51 7.80
CA ASP A 55 -0.88 18.55 8.85
C ASP A 55 -1.07 17.13 8.29
N THR A 56 -1.54 17.03 7.04
CA THR A 56 -1.67 15.78 6.29
C THR A 56 -0.36 15.05 6.11
N VAL A 57 0.71 15.75 5.70
CA VAL A 57 2.04 15.15 5.54
C VAL A 57 2.55 14.66 6.89
N ILE A 58 2.35 15.43 7.96
CA ILE A 58 2.73 15.04 9.32
C ILE A 58 1.96 13.79 9.77
N MET A 59 0.65 13.72 9.50
CA MET A 59 -0.17 12.54 9.79
C MET A 59 0.30 11.29 9.04
N ILE A 60 0.61 11.42 7.75
CA ILE A 60 1.14 10.31 6.93
C ILE A 60 2.48 9.84 7.48
N LEU A 61 3.40 10.76 7.82
CA LEU A 61 4.69 10.41 8.43
C LEU A 61 4.50 9.67 9.77
N GLY A 62 3.62 10.18 10.65
CA GLY A 62 3.31 9.53 11.92
C GLY A 62 2.72 8.14 11.74
N LEU A 63 1.81 7.95 10.78
CA LEU A 63 1.24 6.65 10.43
C LEU A 63 2.32 5.67 9.92
N LEU A 64 3.21 6.11 9.04
CA LEU A 64 4.29 5.28 8.52
C LEU A 64 5.27 4.85 9.62
N ILE A 65 5.63 5.78 10.52
CA ILE A 65 6.49 5.49 11.69
C ILE A 65 5.79 4.51 12.63
N MET A 66 4.52 4.73 12.97
CA MET A 66 3.74 3.84 13.83
C MET A 66 3.65 2.44 13.22
N THR A 67 3.35 2.35 11.93
CA THR A 67 3.27 1.07 11.20
C THR A 67 4.62 0.34 11.24
N ALA A 68 5.73 1.03 10.97
CA ALA A 68 7.06 0.45 11.05
C ALA A 68 7.43 0.01 12.48
N ALA A 69 7.04 0.78 13.50
CA ALA A 69 7.25 0.43 14.90
C ALA A 69 6.50 -0.85 15.28
N LEU A 70 5.23 -0.97 14.89
CA LEU A 70 4.42 -2.17 15.12
C LEU A 70 5.00 -3.43 14.45
N MET A 71 5.58 -3.28 13.26
CA MET A 71 6.30 -4.37 12.59
C MET A 71 7.58 -4.74 13.34
N ARG A 72 8.34 -3.76 13.85
CA ARG A 72 9.59 -4.00 14.59
C ARG A 72 9.38 -4.59 15.98
N THR A 73 8.29 -4.27 16.66
CA THR A 73 8.00 -4.79 18.01
C THR A 73 7.48 -6.23 18.01
N GLY A 74 7.24 -6.83 16.84
CA GLY A 74 6.73 -8.20 16.73
C GLY A 74 5.26 -8.35 17.13
N VAL A 75 4.53 -7.24 17.31
CA VAL A 75 3.06 -7.27 17.53
C VAL A 75 2.38 -7.99 16.36
N MET A 76 2.90 -7.78 15.15
CA MET A 76 2.40 -8.46 13.97
C MET A 76 2.68 -9.96 14.01
N ASP A 77 3.87 -10.36 14.43
CA ASP A 77 4.21 -11.78 14.61
C ASP A 77 3.30 -12.46 15.64
N LEU A 78 2.93 -11.76 16.71
CA LEU A 78 1.97 -12.26 17.69
C LEU A 78 0.61 -12.50 17.04
N VAL A 79 0.07 -11.53 16.30
CA VAL A 79 -1.20 -11.67 15.58
C VAL A 79 -1.15 -12.84 14.59
N GLY A 80 -0.04 -12.97 13.84
CA GLY A 80 0.19 -14.10 12.94
C GLY A 80 0.17 -15.46 13.64
N ARG A 81 0.80 -15.57 14.82
CA ARG A 81 0.81 -16.81 15.63
C ARG A 81 -0.58 -17.21 16.14
N TRP A 82 -1.50 -16.27 16.30
CA TRP A 82 -2.88 -16.57 16.68
C TRP A 82 -3.72 -17.04 15.49
N ILE A 83 -3.47 -16.47 14.32
CA ILE A 83 -4.26 -16.69 13.12
C ILE A 83 -3.85 -17.97 12.37
N VAL A 84 -2.54 -18.22 12.23
CA VAL A 84 -1.99 -19.34 11.44
C VAL A 84 -2.37 -20.74 11.95
N PRO A 85 -2.46 -21.03 13.27
CA PRO A 85 -2.87 -22.35 13.75
C PRO A 85 -4.29 -22.75 13.36
N HIS A 86 -5.14 -21.78 13.04
CA HIS A 86 -6.50 -22.03 12.55
C HIS A 86 -6.52 -22.40 11.06
N ALA A 87 -5.39 -22.29 10.37
CA ALA A 87 -5.18 -22.70 9.00
C ALA A 87 -4.92 -24.23 8.98
N GLY A 88 -5.99 -25.02 9.01
CA GLY A 88 -5.90 -26.47 8.79
C GLY A 88 -5.47 -26.81 7.34
N ASP A 89 -5.57 -28.08 6.94
CA ASP A 89 -4.98 -28.54 5.67
C ASP A 89 -5.81 -28.22 4.40
N SER A 90 -7.03 -27.70 4.55
CA SER A 90 -7.89 -27.38 3.41
C SER A 90 -7.46 -26.07 2.74
N ALA A 91 -7.25 -26.11 1.41
CA ALA A 91 -6.89 -24.93 0.61
C ALA A 91 -7.84 -23.74 0.82
N ARG A 92 -9.15 -24.00 0.94
CA ARG A 92 -10.18 -22.97 1.18
C ARG A 92 -10.04 -22.36 2.58
N ARG A 93 -9.67 -23.16 3.57
CA ARG A 93 -9.44 -22.69 4.95
C ARG A 93 -8.17 -21.85 5.04
N LEU A 94 -7.10 -22.27 4.36
CA LEU A 94 -5.86 -21.50 4.26
C LEU A 94 -6.12 -20.12 3.63
N GLN A 95 -6.83 -20.09 2.50
CA GLN A 95 -7.22 -18.85 1.84
C GLN A 95 -8.05 -17.95 2.76
N THR A 96 -9.05 -18.52 3.44
CA THR A 96 -9.92 -17.77 4.36
C THR A 96 -9.10 -17.12 5.48
N VAL A 97 -8.20 -17.87 6.11
CA VAL A 97 -7.36 -17.39 7.21
C VAL A 97 -6.40 -16.29 6.77
N VAL A 98 -5.78 -16.44 5.61
CA VAL A 98 -4.90 -15.40 5.04
C VAL A 98 -5.70 -14.14 4.74
N MET A 99 -6.86 -14.27 4.10
CA MET A 99 -7.70 -13.13 3.72
C MET A 99 -8.26 -12.39 4.94
N THR A 100 -8.85 -13.09 5.90
CA THR A 100 -9.45 -12.43 7.08
C THR A 100 -8.39 -11.83 7.99
N GLY A 101 -7.25 -12.51 8.15
CA GLY A 101 -6.13 -11.98 8.91
C GLY A 101 -5.54 -10.72 8.27
N ALA A 102 -5.33 -10.75 6.95
CA ALA A 102 -4.77 -9.62 6.23
C ALA A 102 -5.75 -8.44 6.14
N ALA A 103 -7.04 -8.70 5.91
CA ALA A 103 -8.08 -7.68 5.96
C ALA A 103 -8.18 -7.06 7.35
N GLY A 104 -8.23 -7.88 8.40
CA GLY A 104 -8.28 -7.40 9.79
C GLY A 104 -7.08 -6.53 10.13
N LEU A 105 -5.88 -6.89 9.66
CA LEU A 105 -4.69 -6.10 9.90
C LEU A 105 -4.67 -4.81 9.07
N SER A 106 -4.94 -4.91 7.77
CA SER A 106 -4.96 -3.78 6.83
C SER A 106 -6.08 -2.78 7.09
N ALA A 107 -7.10 -3.14 7.88
CA ALA A 107 -8.08 -2.18 8.35
C ALA A 107 -7.45 -1.14 9.31
N PHE A 108 -6.30 -1.42 9.93
CA PHE A 108 -5.65 -0.54 10.91
C PHE A 108 -4.22 -0.13 10.52
N MET A 109 -3.77 -0.47 9.32
CA MET A 109 -2.47 -0.06 8.81
C MET A 109 -2.51 0.06 7.28
N SER A 110 -1.43 0.56 6.68
CA SER A 110 -1.34 0.65 5.23
C SER A 110 -1.39 -0.73 4.55
N ASN A 111 -2.06 -0.78 3.40
CA ASN A 111 -2.19 -1.96 2.55
C ASN A 111 -0.81 -2.59 2.27
N THR A 112 0.19 -1.73 2.03
CA THR A 112 1.58 -2.11 1.74
C THR A 112 2.23 -2.82 2.93
N ALA A 113 2.07 -2.29 4.15
CA ALA A 113 2.65 -2.90 5.34
C ALA A 113 1.98 -4.23 5.70
N ALA A 114 0.65 -4.29 5.63
CA ALA A 114 -0.09 -5.52 5.85
C ALA A 114 0.31 -6.60 4.85
N THR A 115 0.42 -6.24 3.56
CA THR A 115 0.85 -7.17 2.51
C THR A 115 2.28 -7.64 2.75
N ALA A 116 3.23 -6.72 3.02
CA ALA A 116 4.63 -7.07 3.29
C ALA A 116 4.78 -8.04 4.48
N PHE A 117 3.95 -7.88 5.51
CA PHE A 117 3.91 -8.78 6.66
C PHE A 117 3.35 -10.16 6.30
N PHE A 118 2.24 -10.23 5.55
CA PHE A 118 1.58 -11.50 5.24
C PHE A 118 2.23 -12.29 4.10
N VAL A 119 2.97 -11.65 3.18
CA VAL A 119 3.66 -12.32 2.07
C VAL A 119 4.55 -13.48 2.54
N PRO A 120 5.52 -13.30 3.47
CA PRO A 120 6.38 -14.41 3.91
C PRO A 120 5.59 -15.52 4.61
N ILE A 121 4.55 -15.18 5.38
CA ILE A 121 3.65 -16.14 6.04
C ILE A 121 2.89 -16.96 4.99
N THR A 122 2.37 -16.28 3.97
CA THR A 122 1.60 -16.87 2.87
C THR A 122 2.47 -17.82 2.04
N PHE A 123 3.73 -17.46 1.77
CA PHE A 123 4.69 -18.38 1.14
C PHE A 123 4.96 -19.63 1.99
N GLY A 124 5.14 -19.47 3.31
CA GLY A 124 5.35 -20.58 4.23
C GLY A 124 4.17 -21.55 4.24
N ILE A 125 2.94 -21.02 4.29
CA ILE A 125 1.69 -21.78 4.24
C ILE A 125 1.55 -22.51 2.90
N ALA A 126 1.74 -21.80 1.77
CA ALA A 126 1.63 -22.39 0.44
C ALA A 126 2.58 -23.58 0.25
N ARG A 127 3.83 -23.43 0.74
CA ARG A 127 4.85 -24.48 0.67
C ARG A 127 4.48 -25.71 1.50
N ARG A 128 3.98 -25.53 2.73
CA ARG A 128 3.54 -26.63 3.59
C ARG A 128 2.35 -27.37 3.00
N ALA A 129 1.39 -26.63 2.45
CA ALA A 129 0.20 -27.17 1.82
C ALA A 129 0.41 -27.70 0.38
N LYS A 130 1.63 -27.59 -0.16
CA LYS A 130 1.98 -28.00 -1.54
C LYS A 130 1.09 -27.36 -2.61
N ILE A 131 0.66 -26.12 -2.41
CA ILE A 131 -0.12 -25.34 -3.38
C ILE A 131 0.71 -24.19 -3.96
N SER A 132 0.34 -23.72 -5.16
CA SER A 132 0.99 -22.54 -5.76
C SER A 132 0.78 -21.30 -4.89
N PRO A 133 1.84 -20.56 -4.51
CA PRO A 133 1.72 -19.32 -3.74
C PRO A 133 0.80 -18.27 -4.37
N ALA A 134 0.75 -18.21 -5.71
CA ALA A 134 -0.11 -17.27 -6.43
C ALA A 134 -1.60 -17.41 -6.05
N LYS A 135 -2.05 -18.64 -5.73
CA LYS A 135 -3.43 -18.91 -5.30
C LYS A 135 -3.77 -18.31 -3.93
N LEU A 136 -2.78 -17.97 -3.11
CA LEU A 136 -2.99 -17.30 -1.82
C LEU A 136 -2.58 -15.82 -1.86
N LEU A 137 -1.58 -15.46 -2.65
CA LEU A 137 -1.08 -14.09 -2.77
C LEU A 137 -2.09 -13.16 -3.46
N MET A 138 -2.83 -13.65 -4.46
CA MET A 138 -3.87 -12.86 -5.12
C MET A 138 -5.04 -12.53 -4.17
N PRO A 139 -5.65 -13.51 -3.46
CA PRO A 139 -6.63 -13.21 -2.42
C PRO A 139 -6.11 -12.32 -1.28
N LEU A 140 -4.85 -12.48 -0.89
CA LEU A 140 -4.18 -11.60 0.07
C LEU A 140 -4.21 -10.14 -0.41
N ALA A 141 -3.78 -9.88 -1.64
CA ALA A 141 -3.72 -8.52 -2.20
C ALA A 141 -5.11 -7.85 -2.26
N PHE A 142 -6.15 -8.60 -2.66
CA PHE A 142 -7.52 -8.08 -2.64
C PHE A 142 -8.01 -7.79 -1.22
N ALA A 143 -7.73 -8.69 -0.27
CA ALA A 143 -8.13 -8.52 1.11
C ALA A 143 -7.52 -7.26 1.74
N THR A 144 -6.22 -6.99 1.50
CA THR A 144 -5.55 -5.81 2.05
C THR A 144 -6.03 -4.51 1.39
N ILE A 145 -6.19 -4.48 0.06
CA ILE A 145 -6.67 -3.30 -0.66
C ILE A 145 -8.09 -2.92 -0.23
N LEU A 146 -9.01 -3.90 -0.16
CA LEU A 146 -10.40 -3.64 0.21
C LEU A 146 -10.50 -3.17 1.66
N ALA A 147 -9.81 -3.84 2.58
CA ALA A 147 -9.85 -3.47 4.00
C ALA A 147 -9.26 -2.08 4.29
N GLY A 148 -8.33 -1.59 3.46
CA GLY A 148 -7.80 -0.22 3.55
C GLY A 148 -8.87 0.87 3.36
N THR A 149 -10.08 0.52 2.92
CA THR A 149 -11.23 1.43 2.82
C THR A 149 -12.04 1.56 4.11
N ILE A 150 -11.76 0.74 5.15
CA ILE A 150 -12.55 0.71 6.38
C ILE A 150 -12.22 1.89 7.31
N THR A 151 -10.96 2.31 7.37
CA THR A 151 -10.51 3.37 8.29
C THR A 151 -9.79 4.50 7.56
N LEU A 152 -9.73 5.65 8.23
CA LEU A 152 -8.99 6.82 7.75
C LEU A 152 -7.50 6.50 7.49
N ILE A 153 -6.89 5.68 8.34
CA ILE A 153 -5.46 5.34 8.26
C ILE A 153 -5.18 4.14 7.35
N GLY A 154 -6.21 3.50 6.80
CA GLY A 154 -6.05 2.34 5.93
C GLY A 154 -5.25 2.66 4.67
N THR A 155 -5.44 3.84 4.08
CA THR A 155 -4.69 4.31 2.90
C THR A 155 -4.30 5.78 2.99
N SER A 156 -3.19 6.15 2.34
CA SER A 156 -2.73 7.53 2.23
C SER A 156 -3.76 8.43 1.53
N THR A 157 -4.54 7.89 0.58
CA THR A 157 -5.58 8.66 -0.12
C THR A 157 -6.65 9.19 0.83
N ASN A 158 -7.08 8.40 1.82
CA ASN A 158 -8.07 8.82 2.81
C ASN A 158 -7.52 9.98 3.66
N LEU A 159 -6.25 9.91 4.08
CA LEU A 159 -5.59 11.00 4.80
C LEU A 159 -5.50 12.27 3.96
N VAL A 160 -5.16 12.15 2.67
CA VAL A 160 -5.11 13.29 1.75
C VAL A 160 -6.47 13.96 1.62
N VAL A 161 -7.54 13.19 1.41
CA VAL A 161 -8.90 13.73 1.33
C VAL A 161 -9.30 14.42 2.65
N SER A 162 -9.00 13.81 3.80
CA SER A 162 -9.30 14.43 5.10
C SER A 162 -8.52 15.73 5.30
N GLY A 163 -7.28 15.77 4.82
CA GLY A 163 -6.45 16.97 4.80
C GLY A 163 -7.04 18.10 3.98
N LEU A 164 -7.52 17.78 2.78
CA LEU A 164 -8.18 18.74 1.90
C LEU A 164 -9.43 19.32 2.55
N LEU A 165 -10.25 18.50 3.23
CA LEU A 165 -11.43 19.00 3.97
C LEU A 165 -11.04 20.10 4.97
N THR A 166 -9.98 19.90 5.74
CA THR A 166 -9.48 20.90 6.70
C THR A 166 -9.00 22.18 5.99
N GLN A 167 -8.36 22.07 4.83
CA GLN A 167 -7.96 23.25 4.03
C GLN A 167 -9.17 24.07 3.56
N TYR A 168 -10.30 23.41 3.29
CA TYR A 168 -11.57 24.06 2.94
C TYR A 168 -12.41 24.46 4.17
N LYS A 169 -11.84 24.44 5.39
CA LYS A 169 -12.51 24.76 6.66
C LYS A 169 -13.68 23.82 6.99
N LEU A 170 -13.66 22.60 6.46
CA LEU A 170 -14.58 21.53 6.80
C LEU A 170 -14.00 20.65 7.91
N ALA A 171 -14.87 19.91 8.61
CA ALA A 171 -14.43 18.95 9.61
C ALA A 171 -13.58 17.85 8.95
N PRO A 172 -12.45 17.43 9.57
CA PRO A 172 -11.69 16.29 9.09
C PRO A 172 -12.52 15.00 9.21
N MET A 173 -12.17 13.99 8.42
CA MET A 173 -12.84 12.69 8.50
C MET A 173 -12.58 12.02 9.84
N GLY A 174 -13.61 11.41 10.40
CA GLY A 174 -13.49 10.54 11.57
C GLY A 174 -12.75 9.24 11.24
N MET A 175 -12.10 8.65 12.24
CA MET A 175 -11.34 7.40 12.11
C MET A 175 -12.13 6.25 11.45
N PHE A 176 -13.41 6.11 11.81
CA PHE A 176 -14.32 5.06 11.35
C PHE A 176 -15.47 5.60 10.49
N GLU A 177 -15.37 6.82 10.00
CA GLU A 177 -16.42 7.42 9.17
C GLU A 177 -16.62 6.66 7.85
N LEU A 178 -15.55 6.04 7.34
CA LEU A 178 -15.58 5.22 6.14
C LEU A 178 -16.08 3.79 6.40
N ALA A 179 -16.09 3.33 7.65
CA ALA A 179 -16.40 1.94 8.01
C ALA A 179 -17.81 1.47 7.57
N PRO A 180 -18.88 2.28 7.64
CA PRO A 180 -20.21 1.88 7.16
C PRO A 180 -20.25 1.51 5.68
N VAL A 181 -19.33 2.04 4.87
CA VAL A 181 -19.20 1.74 3.43
C VAL A 181 -18.10 0.70 3.19
N GLY A 182 -16.95 0.86 3.86
CA GLY A 182 -15.79 0.00 3.70
C GLY A 182 -16.01 -1.43 4.19
N ILE A 183 -16.76 -1.64 5.29
CA ILE A 183 -17.04 -2.98 5.81
C ILE A 183 -17.90 -3.79 4.83
N PRO A 184 -19.06 -3.31 4.33
CA PRO A 184 -19.82 -4.03 3.31
C PRO A 184 -19.03 -4.35 2.04
N ILE A 185 -18.25 -3.38 1.53
CA ILE A 185 -17.42 -3.58 0.31
C ILE A 185 -16.36 -4.64 0.56
N THR A 186 -15.68 -4.58 1.70
CA THR A 186 -14.68 -5.57 2.09
C THR A 186 -15.32 -6.95 2.19
N LEU A 187 -16.42 -7.09 2.92
CA LEU A 187 -17.12 -8.37 3.06
C LEU A 187 -17.56 -8.93 1.71
N ALA A 188 -18.15 -8.10 0.84
CA ALA A 188 -18.57 -8.51 -0.51
C ALA A 188 -17.38 -8.99 -1.34
N GLY A 189 -16.26 -8.26 -1.34
CA GLY A 189 -15.06 -8.64 -2.07
C GLY A 189 -14.36 -9.87 -1.50
N LEU A 190 -14.37 -10.06 -0.17
CA LEU A 190 -13.87 -11.28 0.46
C LEU A 190 -14.73 -12.49 0.05
N VAL A 191 -16.06 -12.37 0.07
CA VAL A 191 -16.98 -13.42 -0.38
C VAL A 191 -16.79 -13.74 -1.86
N TYR A 192 -16.63 -12.71 -2.70
CA TYR A 192 -16.34 -12.87 -4.12
C TYR A 192 -15.04 -13.65 -4.37
N MET A 193 -13.95 -13.27 -3.68
CA MET A 193 -12.67 -13.95 -3.82
C MET A 193 -12.69 -15.39 -3.28
N MET A 194 -13.50 -15.68 -2.26
CA MET A 194 -13.67 -17.04 -1.72
C MET A 194 -14.53 -17.95 -2.62
N THR A 195 -15.42 -17.38 -3.43
CA THR A 195 -16.33 -18.14 -4.31
C THR A 195 -15.79 -18.23 -5.73
N TYR A 196 -15.58 -17.11 -6.42
CA TYR A 196 -15.18 -17.05 -7.83
C TYR A 196 -13.67 -16.88 -8.04
N GLY A 197 -12.97 -16.26 -7.08
CA GLY A 197 -11.52 -16.03 -7.18
C GLY A 197 -10.66 -17.30 -7.21
N ASN A 198 -11.21 -18.44 -6.80
CA ASN A 198 -10.51 -19.73 -6.78
C ASN A 198 -10.29 -20.33 -8.16
N ASP A 199 -11.17 -20.03 -9.13
CA ASP A 199 -11.13 -20.63 -10.47
C ASP A 199 -10.26 -19.83 -11.44
N HIS A 200 -10.00 -18.55 -11.13
CA HIS A 200 -9.23 -17.64 -11.97
C HIS A 200 -8.19 -16.89 -11.15
N PRO A 201 -7.11 -17.55 -10.69
CA PRO A 201 -5.94 -16.82 -10.24
C PRO A 201 -5.46 -16.01 -11.45
N ALA A 202 -5.64 -14.68 -11.42
CA ALA A 202 -5.10 -13.83 -12.47
C ALA A 202 -3.63 -14.21 -12.61
N GLY A 203 -3.21 -14.52 -13.84
CA GLY A 203 -1.87 -14.92 -14.18
C GLY A 203 -0.87 -13.78 -14.00
N LEU A 204 -0.76 -13.25 -12.79
CA LEU A 204 0.43 -12.57 -12.34
C LEU A 204 1.36 -13.71 -11.97
N ALA A 205 2.22 -14.07 -12.93
CA ALA A 205 3.46 -14.74 -12.62
C ALA A 205 4.10 -13.91 -11.50
N VAL A 206 3.95 -14.37 -10.25
CA VAL A 206 4.82 -13.96 -9.16
C VAL A 206 6.15 -14.56 -9.54
N ASP A 207 6.84 -13.84 -10.42
CA ASP A 207 8.02 -14.35 -11.06
C ASP A 207 9.06 -14.56 -9.98
N ARG A 208 9.59 -15.77 -9.90
CA ARG A 208 10.62 -16.11 -8.92
C ARG A 208 11.83 -15.19 -9.09
N GLU A 209 12.04 -14.63 -10.28
CA GLU A 209 13.09 -13.65 -10.55
C GLU A 209 12.91 -12.32 -9.81
N LEU A 210 11.69 -11.78 -9.69
CA LEU A 210 11.48 -10.45 -9.07
C LEU A 210 11.78 -10.45 -7.56
N LEU A 211 11.50 -11.58 -6.89
CA LEU A 211 11.74 -11.79 -5.46
C LEU A 211 13.21 -12.09 -5.14
N VAL A 212 13.90 -12.85 -6.00
CA VAL A 212 15.35 -13.09 -5.87
C VAL A 212 16.12 -11.81 -6.15
N HIS A 213 15.72 -10.99 -7.13
CA HIS A 213 16.42 -9.75 -7.43
C HIS A 213 16.30 -8.70 -6.31
N HIS A 214 15.13 -8.57 -5.67
CA HIS A 214 14.95 -7.64 -4.55
C HIS A 214 15.68 -8.08 -3.28
N SER A 215 15.66 -9.38 -2.95
CA SER A 215 16.40 -9.90 -1.81
C SER A 215 17.92 -9.92 -2.04
N ALA A 216 18.38 -10.20 -3.26
CA ALA A 216 19.79 -10.09 -3.64
C ALA A 216 20.31 -8.63 -3.60
N ARG A 217 19.50 -7.65 -4.05
CA ARG A 217 19.87 -6.23 -3.93
C ARG A 217 19.92 -5.77 -2.47
N ALA A 218 18.99 -6.21 -1.62
CA ALA A 218 19.01 -5.90 -0.19
C ALA A 218 20.24 -6.50 0.53
N ILE A 219 20.66 -7.71 0.16
CA ILE A 219 21.86 -8.37 0.72
C ILE A 219 23.15 -7.72 0.20
N LEU A 220 23.22 -7.37 -1.09
CA LEU A 220 24.41 -6.70 -1.66
C LEU A 220 24.61 -5.29 -1.10
N HIS A 221 23.53 -4.51 -0.91
CA HIS A 221 23.61 -3.18 -0.32
C HIS A 221 23.97 -3.18 1.18
N HIS A 222 23.62 -4.22 1.94
CA HIS A 222 24.04 -4.37 3.34
C HIS A 222 25.39 -5.06 3.51
N GLY A 223 25.73 -6.04 2.66
CA GLY A 223 27.01 -6.74 2.68
C GLY A 223 28.21 -5.86 2.31
N LEU A 224 28.01 -4.87 1.43
CA LEU A 224 29.07 -3.93 1.04
C LEU A 224 29.35 -2.82 2.06
N ARG A 225 28.49 -2.64 3.07
CA ARG A 225 28.70 -1.65 4.17
C ARG A 225 29.28 -2.27 5.44
N SER A 226 29.20 -3.58 5.61
CA SER A 226 29.74 -4.28 6.78
C SER A 226 30.90 -5.18 6.35
N GLY A 227 32.04 -4.56 6.03
CA GLY A 227 33.28 -5.27 5.78
C GLY A 227 33.84 -5.89 7.06
N SER A 228 33.34 -7.05 7.47
CA SER A 228 33.97 -7.90 8.51
C SER A 228 33.19 -9.19 8.79
N VAL A 229 33.26 -10.18 7.90
CA VAL A 229 33.14 -11.58 8.35
C VAL A 229 34.10 -12.46 7.53
N PRO A 230 35.20 -12.97 8.11
CA PRO A 230 36.06 -13.92 7.42
C PRO A 230 35.42 -15.30 7.41
N LEU A 231 35.38 -15.93 6.23
CA LEU A 231 34.99 -17.32 6.06
C LEU A 231 36.05 -18.23 6.69
N ARG A 232 35.67 -18.97 7.73
CA ARG A 232 36.26 -20.25 8.14
C ARG A 232 35.13 -21.24 8.41
#